data_AF-A0A0C5AXV9-F1
#
_entry.id   AF-A0A0C5AXV9-F1
#
_cell.length_a   1.000
_cell.length_b   1.000
_cell.length_c   1.000
_cell.angle_alpha   90.00
_cell.angle_beta   90.00
_cell.angle_gamma   90.00
#
_symmetry.space_group_name_H-M   'P 1'
#
loop_
_entity.id
_entity.type
_entity.pdbx_description
1 polymer ?
#
loop_
_entity_poly.entity_id
_entity_poly.type
_entity_poly.pdbx_seq_one_letter_code
_entity_poly.pdbx_strand_id
1 'polypeptide(L)'
;DAILLGAVGGPQWTDPNNRPEQGLLALRKSLGLFANIRPTKVTEGTSHFSPIRESRVKGTDFIIVRELTSGLYFGEPRHIDNQSALDSLTYTKKEIERIARVAFELASQRKKKLTSVDKENVLATSKLWRQTINEISHEFPDVKVNHLLVDACSMQLISQPTN
;
A
#
# COMPACT_ATOMS: atom_id res chain seq x y z
N ASP A 1 -23.63 6.40 -4.26
CA ASP A 1 -23.07 7.66 -3.72
C ASP A 1 -21.55 7.58 -3.57
N ALA A 2 -20.87 8.73 -3.56
CA ALA A 2 -19.41 8.80 -3.47
C ALA A 2 -18.95 10.11 -2.78
N ILE A 3 -17.72 10.12 -2.26
CA ILE A 3 -17.09 11.31 -1.67
C ILE A 3 -15.98 11.78 -2.62
N LEU A 4 -16.06 13.04 -3.08
CA LEU A 4 -14.95 13.73 -3.73
C LEU A 4 -14.23 14.59 -2.69
N LEU A 5 -13.01 14.21 -2.35
CA LEU A 5 -12.19 14.90 -1.36
C LEU A 5 -11.06 15.67 -2.06
N GLY A 6 -10.84 16.93 -1.65
CA GLY A 6 -9.69 17.74 -2.07
C GLY A 6 -8.41 17.41 -1.29
N ALA A 7 -7.64 18.44 -0.96
CA ALA A 7 -6.45 18.32 -0.11
C ALA A 7 -6.76 18.72 1.34
N VAL A 8 -6.02 18.15 2.29
CA VAL A 8 -6.15 18.40 3.74
C VAL A 8 -4.74 18.54 4.33
N GLY A 9 -4.54 19.53 5.20
CA GLY A 9 -3.24 19.81 5.85
C GLY A 9 -2.55 21.06 5.31
N GLY A 10 -1.55 21.56 6.05
CA GLY A 10 -0.82 22.79 5.74
C GLY A 10 -0.13 23.42 6.95
N PRO A 11 0.77 24.40 6.74
CA PRO A 11 1.63 24.95 7.80
C PRO A 11 0.88 25.68 8.92
N GLN A 12 -0.39 26.03 8.70
CA GLN A 12 -1.24 26.70 9.68
C GLN A 12 -1.65 25.77 10.84
N TRP A 13 -1.68 24.45 10.64
CA TRP A 13 -2.16 23.49 11.64
C TRP A 13 -0.98 22.74 12.27
N THR A 14 -0.48 23.24 13.39
CA THR A 14 0.75 22.73 14.04
C THR A 14 0.49 21.87 15.28
N ASP A 15 -0.70 21.97 15.89
CA ASP A 15 -1.08 21.24 17.10
C ASP A 15 -0.96 19.72 16.88
N PRO A 16 -0.08 18.99 17.60
CA PRO A 16 0.07 17.54 17.45
C PRO A 16 -1.18 16.74 17.84
N ASN A 17 -2.06 17.29 18.68
CA ASN A 17 -3.26 16.61 19.16
C ASN A 17 -4.50 16.88 18.30
N ASN A 18 -4.43 17.84 17.37
CA ASN A 18 -5.53 18.21 16.50
C ASN A 18 -5.03 18.55 15.09
N ARG A 19 -4.52 17.52 14.42
CA ARG A 19 -4.02 17.65 13.05
C ARG A 19 -5.09 17.30 12.02
N PRO A 20 -5.22 18.06 10.92
CA PRO A 20 -6.12 17.71 9.82
C PRO A 20 -5.95 16.26 9.31
N GLU A 21 -4.73 15.74 9.35
CA GLU A 21 -4.39 14.36 8.97
C GLU A 21 -5.05 13.32 9.89
N GLN A 22 -5.22 13.61 11.19
CA GLN A 22 -5.94 12.74 12.12
C GLN A 22 -7.41 12.61 11.72
N GLY A 23 -8.04 13.72 11.30
CA GLY A 23 -9.39 13.71 10.76
C GLY A 23 -9.54 12.84 9.50
N LEU A 24 -8.55 12.87 8.61
CA LEU A 24 -8.54 12.01 7.42
C LEU A 24 -8.41 10.52 7.76
N LEU A 25 -7.59 10.18 8.76
CA LEU A 25 -7.47 8.80 9.26
C LEU A 25 -8.77 8.33 9.92
N ALA A 26 -9.39 9.19 10.74
CA ALA A 26 -10.68 8.90 11.37
C ALA A 26 -11.79 8.69 10.33
N LEU A 27 -11.85 9.54 9.30
CA LEU A 27 -12.80 9.41 8.19
C LEU A 27 -12.67 8.04 7.51
N ARG A 28 -11.45 7.66 7.10
CA ARG A 28 -11.18 6.37 6.46
C ARG A 28 -11.60 5.19 7.32
N LYS A 29 -11.29 5.23 8.62
CA LYS A 29 -11.66 4.18 9.56
C LYS A 29 -13.17 4.10 9.76
N SER A 30 -13.84 5.24 9.95
CA SER A 30 -15.30 5.31 10.16
C SER A 30 -16.10 4.77 8.98
N LEU A 31 -15.58 4.97 7.75
CA LEU A 31 -16.20 4.50 6.52
C LEU A 31 -15.72 3.11 6.09
N GLY A 32 -14.82 2.48 6.85
CA GLY A 32 -14.26 1.17 6.50
C GLY A 32 -13.48 1.15 5.18
N LEU A 33 -12.87 2.27 4.77
CA LEU A 33 -12.14 2.43 3.51
C LEU A 33 -10.75 1.79 3.57
N PHE A 34 -10.69 0.47 3.67
CA PHE A 34 -9.46 -0.28 3.91
C PHE A 34 -8.54 -0.38 2.68
N ALA A 35 -9.07 -0.30 1.45
CA ALA A 35 -8.30 -0.44 0.23
C ALA A 35 -8.02 0.92 -0.42
N ASN A 36 -6.74 1.31 -0.45
CA ASN A 36 -6.30 2.46 -1.22
C ASN A 36 -5.71 2.01 -2.56
N ILE A 37 -6.38 2.36 -3.65
CA ILE A 37 -5.99 1.98 -5.01
C ILE A 37 -5.33 3.20 -5.69
N ARG A 38 -4.07 3.05 -6.11
CA ARG A 38 -3.28 4.12 -6.76
C ARG A 38 -2.71 3.63 -8.09
N PRO A 39 -3.40 3.88 -9.22
CA PRO A 39 -2.86 3.60 -10.54
C PRO A 39 -1.67 4.53 -10.85
N THR A 40 -0.58 3.95 -11.35
CA THR A 40 0.60 4.67 -11.80
C THR A 40 0.82 4.33 -13.27
N LYS A 41 0.61 5.31 -14.14
CA LYS A 41 0.74 5.16 -15.60
C LYS A 41 1.62 6.24 -16.19
N VAL A 42 2.58 5.84 -17.01
CA VAL A 42 3.43 6.76 -17.78
C VAL A 42 3.28 6.44 -19.25
N THR A 43 2.74 7.39 -20.00
CA THR A 43 2.48 7.26 -21.44
C THR A 43 3.64 7.84 -22.23
N GLU A 44 3.66 7.59 -23.54
CA GLU A 44 4.61 8.25 -24.45
C GLU A 44 4.53 9.77 -24.39
N GLY A 45 3.33 10.34 -24.32
CA GLY A 45 3.15 11.79 -24.24
C GLY A 45 3.57 12.39 -22.89
N THR A 46 3.83 11.57 -21.87
CA THR A 46 4.18 12.04 -20.53
C THR A 46 5.53 11.53 -20.01
N SER A 47 6.26 10.72 -20.78
CA SER A 47 7.54 10.13 -20.35
C SER A 47 8.59 11.19 -20.03
N HIS A 48 8.64 12.27 -20.81
CA HIS A 48 9.59 13.37 -20.65
C HIS A 48 9.39 14.22 -19.37
N PHE A 49 8.22 14.11 -18.71
CA PHE A 49 8.01 14.73 -17.38
C PHE A 49 8.57 13.90 -16.23
N SER A 50 8.94 12.64 -16.49
CA SER A 50 9.50 11.75 -15.48
C SER A 50 10.95 12.11 -15.17
N PRO A 51 11.39 12.04 -13.90
CA PRO A 51 12.81 12.12 -13.56
C PRO A 51 13.60 10.86 -13.97
N ILE A 52 12.91 9.77 -14.32
CA ILE A 52 13.53 8.52 -14.80
C ILE A 52 13.68 8.62 -16.32
N ARG A 53 14.85 8.17 -16.83
CA ARG A 53 15.12 8.11 -18.28
C ARG A 53 13.93 7.54 -19.05
N GLU A 54 13.52 8.24 -20.10
CA GLU A 54 12.31 7.92 -20.88
C GLU A 54 12.28 6.46 -21.35
N SER A 55 13.43 5.93 -21.80
CA SER A 55 13.58 4.56 -22.26
C SER A 55 13.30 3.48 -21.20
N ARG A 56 13.21 3.84 -19.90
CA ARG A 56 12.88 2.93 -18.80
C ARG A 56 11.47 3.10 -18.26
N VAL A 57 10.92 4.32 -18.34
CA VAL A 57 9.63 4.66 -17.70
C VAL A 57 8.46 4.65 -18.69
N LYS A 58 8.73 4.82 -19.99
CA LYS A 58 7.71 4.77 -21.04
C LYS A 58 6.99 3.41 -20.99
N GLY A 59 5.67 3.44 -20.82
CA GLY A 59 4.84 2.24 -20.75
C GLY A 59 4.64 1.67 -19.34
N THR A 60 5.12 2.35 -18.30
CA THR A 60 4.79 2.00 -16.91
C THR A 60 3.27 1.98 -16.73
N ASP A 61 2.75 0.88 -16.20
CA ASP A 61 1.32 0.69 -15.94
C ASP A 61 1.12 -0.39 -14.86
N PHE A 62 1.12 0.05 -13.61
CA PHE A 62 0.84 -0.78 -12.44
C PHE A 62 -0.10 -0.05 -11.48
N ILE A 63 -0.65 -0.80 -10.52
CA ILE A 63 -1.53 -0.27 -9.48
C ILE A 63 -0.92 -0.64 -8.14
N ILE A 64 -0.74 0.34 -7.26
CA ILE A 64 -0.44 0.09 -5.85
C ILE A 64 -1.77 -0.10 -5.12
N VAL A 65 -1.94 -1.26 -4.52
CA VAL A 65 -3.06 -1.57 -3.62
C VAL A 65 -2.51 -1.57 -2.20
N ARG A 66 -2.91 -0.58 -1.41
CA ARG A 66 -2.38 -0.35 -0.06
C ARG A 66 -3.49 -0.54 0.98
N GLU A 67 -3.21 -1.32 2.02
CA GLU A 67 -4.06 -1.38 3.22
C GLU A 67 -3.98 -0.03 3.96
N LEU A 68 -5.15 0.51 4.33
CA LEU A 68 -5.30 1.91 4.73
C LEU A 68 -5.88 2.10 6.14
N THR A 69 -6.33 1.05 6.82
CA THR A 69 -7.10 1.15 8.08
C THR A 69 -6.53 0.34 9.24
N SER A 70 -5.39 -0.32 9.03
CA SER A 70 -4.70 -1.17 10.01
C SER A 70 -3.18 -0.89 9.99
N GLY A 71 -2.38 -1.79 10.55
CA GLY A 71 -0.92 -1.66 10.56
C GLY A 71 -0.42 -0.57 11.50
N LEU A 72 0.79 -0.08 11.24
CA LEU A 72 1.53 0.85 12.11
C LEU A 72 0.74 2.14 12.45
N TYR A 73 -0.20 2.56 11.59
CA TYR A 73 -0.96 3.80 11.81
C TYR A 73 -2.03 3.64 12.89
N PHE A 74 -2.52 2.43 13.14
CA PHE A 74 -3.63 2.15 14.05
C PHE A 74 -3.31 1.11 15.11
N GLY A 75 -2.13 0.49 15.07
CA GLY A 75 -1.73 -0.54 16.00
C GLY A 75 -1.47 0.02 17.39
N GLU A 76 -1.93 -0.71 18.39
CA GLU A 76 -1.73 -0.44 19.82
C GLU A 76 -0.94 -1.60 20.46
N PRO A 77 -0.18 -1.36 21.55
CA PRO A 77 -0.02 -0.07 22.24
C PRO A 77 0.82 0.95 21.45
N ARG A 78 0.69 2.23 21.82
CA ARG A 78 1.56 3.33 21.36
C ARG A 78 1.91 4.24 22.52
N HIS A 79 3.16 4.68 22.59
CA HIS A 79 3.56 5.69 23.58
C HIS A 79 4.77 6.50 23.12
N ILE A 80 4.93 7.66 23.73
CA ILE A 80 6.14 8.47 23.67
C ILE A 80 6.38 9.05 25.06
N ASP A 81 7.61 8.91 25.54
CA ASP A 81 8.11 9.52 26.77
C ASP A 81 9.49 10.14 26.52
N ASN A 82 10.13 10.67 27.57
CA ASN A 82 11.41 11.38 27.43
C ASN A 82 12.60 10.48 27.05
N GLN A 83 12.46 9.16 27.14
CA GLN A 83 13.51 8.16 26.94
C GLN A 83 13.15 7.12 25.88
N SER A 84 11.86 6.93 25.59
CA SER A 84 11.39 5.87 24.70
C SER A 84 10.16 6.27 23.90
N ALA A 85 9.99 5.62 22.75
CA ALA A 85 8.78 5.68 21.95
C ALA A 85 8.48 4.29 21.40
N LEU A 86 7.20 4.00 21.21
CA LEU A 86 6.72 2.72 20.68
C LEU A 86 5.57 2.96 19.71
N ASP A 87 5.69 2.35 18.55
CA ASP A 87 4.62 2.18 17.58
C ASP A 87 4.44 0.69 17.29
N SER A 88 3.20 0.21 17.39
CA SER A 88 2.90 -1.21 17.15
C SER A 88 2.49 -1.45 15.70
N LEU A 89 3.20 -2.33 15.00
CA LEU A 89 2.78 -2.84 13.70
C LEU A 89 2.00 -4.14 13.91
N THR A 90 0.68 -4.09 13.73
CA THR A 90 -0.19 -5.27 13.88
C THR A 90 -1.09 -5.44 12.66
N TYR A 91 -1.34 -6.70 12.32
CA TYR A 91 -2.37 -7.10 11.37
C TYR A 91 -3.01 -8.40 11.85
N THR A 92 -4.31 -8.49 11.69
CA THR A 92 -5.05 -9.75 11.77
C THR A 92 -5.13 -10.39 10.39
N LYS A 93 -5.28 -11.71 10.34
CA LYS A 93 -5.45 -12.44 9.08
C LYS A 93 -6.59 -11.86 8.23
N LYS A 94 -7.75 -11.56 8.84
CA LYS A 94 -8.93 -10.99 8.15
C LYS A 94 -8.64 -9.66 7.46
N GLU A 95 -7.82 -8.80 8.08
CA GLU A 95 -7.45 -7.51 7.49
C GLU A 95 -6.56 -7.69 6.25
N ILE A 96 -5.71 -8.72 6.25
CA ILE A 96 -4.86 -9.07 5.12
C ILE A 96 -5.68 -9.75 4.01
N GLU A 97 -6.59 -10.66 4.37
CA GLU A 97 -7.46 -11.36 3.41
C GLU A 97 -8.31 -10.38 2.59
N ARG A 98 -8.94 -9.38 3.22
CA ARG A 98 -9.80 -8.42 2.50
C ARG A 98 -9.02 -7.58 1.49
N ILE A 99 -7.81 -7.13 1.82
CA ILE A 99 -6.99 -6.32 0.89
C ILE A 99 -6.36 -7.21 -0.19
N ALA A 100 -6.03 -8.45 0.14
CA ALA A 100 -5.57 -9.45 -0.82
C ALA A 100 -6.61 -9.69 -1.91
N ARG A 101 -7.86 -9.97 -1.53
CA ARG A 101 -8.96 -10.21 -2.48
C ARG A 101 -9.15 -9.05 -3.45
N VAL A 102 -9.15 -7.81 -2.95
CA VAL A 102 -9.19 -6.60 -3.81
C VAL A 102 -8.02 -6.57 -4.80
N ALA A 103 -6.80 -6.88 -4.34
CA ALA A 103 -5.63 -6.90 -5.21
C ALA A 103 -5.70 -8.01 -6.27
N PHE A 104 -6.17 -9.21 -5.90
CA PHE A 104 -6.36 -10.34 -6.83
C PHE A 104 -7.46 -10.11 -7.86
N GLU A 105 -8.59 -9.52 -7.45
CA GLU A 105 -9.67 -9.13 -8.36
C GLU A 105 -9.19 -8.11 -9.40
N LEU A 106 -8.46 -7.07 -8.94
CA LEU A 106 -7.85 -6.08 -9.83
C LEU A 106 -6.80 -6.71 -10.76
N ALA A 107 -5.99 -7.64 -10.26
CA ALA A 107 -4.99 -8.33 -11.07
C ALA A 107 -5.64 -9.21 -12.14
N SER A 108 -6.74 -9.89 -11.80
CA SER A 108 -7.52 -10.76 -12.71
C SER A 108 -8.09 -9.99 -13.91
N GLN A 109 -8.45 -8.72 -13.71
CA GLN A 109 -8.95 -7.82 -14.77
C GLN A 109 -7.84 -7.13 -15.58
N ARG A 110 -6.58 -7.39 -15.24
CA ARG A 110 -5.40 -6.75 -15.85
C ARG A 110 -4.47 -7.81 -16.44
N LYS A 111 -3.18 -7.73 -16.13
CA LYS A 111 -2.13 -8.60 -16.67
C LYS A 111 -2.06 -9.96 -15.95
N LYS A 112 -3.03 -10.29 -15.07
CA LYS A 112 -3.03 -11.50 -14.24
C LYS A 112 -1.71 -11.71 -13.48
N LYS A 113 -1.12 -10.62 -12.98
CA LYS A 113 0.10 -10.61 -12.18
C LYS A 113 -0.12 -9.83 -10.89
N LEU A 114 0.34 -10.38 -9.76
CA LEU A 114 0.31 -9.73 -8.46
C LEU A 114 1.69 -9.85 -7.80
N THR A 115 2.29 -8.70 -7.49
CA THR A 115 3.48 -8.65 -6.63
C THR A 115 3.05 -8.26 -5.22
N SER A 116 3.18 -9.18 -4.27
CA SER A 116 3.03 -8.87 -2.84
C SER A 116 4.34 -8.35 -2.28
N VAL A 117 4.28 -7.28 -1.48
CA VAL A 117 5.45 -6.58 -0.95
C VAL A 117 5.43 -6.63 0.58
N ASP A 118 6.51 -7.13 1.18
CA ASP A 118 6.60 -7.34 2.63
C ASP A 118 8.05 -7.19 3.15
N LYS A 119 8.28 -7.49 4.43
CA LYS A 119 9.62 -7.65 5.02
C LYS A 119 9.69 -8.93 5.85
N GLU A 120 9.25 -10.06 5.28
CA GLU A 120 9.08 -11.31 6.05
C GLU A 120 10.39 -11.84 6.66
N ASN A 121 11.53 -11.51 6.04
CA ASN A 121 12.83 -11.90 6.53
C ASN A 121 13.19 -11.27 7.90
N VAL A 122 12.42 -10.26 8.34
CA VAL A 122 12.62 -9.59 9.63
C VAL A 122 11.34 -9.59 10.47
N LEU A 123 10.17 -9.31 9.88
CA LEU A 123 8.95 -8.97 10.63
C LEU A 123 7.94 -10.12 10.68
N ALA A 124 7.45 -10.44 11.88
CA ALA A 124 6.39 -11.43 12.08
C ALA A 124 5.09 -11.07 11.34
N THR A 125 4.70 -9.79 11.33
CA THR A 125 3.55 -9.30 10.56
C THR A 125 3.69 -9.55 9.07
N SER A 126 4.90 -9.42 8.53
CA SER A 126 5.19 -9.70 7.13
C SER A 126 5.20 -11.21 6.82
N LYS A 127 5.59 -12.06 7.77
CA LYS A 127 5.44 -13.53 7.63
C LYS A 127 3.96 -13.92 7.55
N LEU A 128 3.13 -13.40 8.46
CA LEU A 128 1.68 -13.59 8.42
C LEU A 128 1.07 -13.06 7.12
N TRP A 129 1.53 -11.89 6.66
CA TRP A 129 1.13 -11.30 5.39
C TRP A 129 1.39 -12.26 4.23
N ARG A 130 2.64 -12.68 4.05
CA ARG A 130 3.02 -13.59 2.97
C ARG A 130 2.26 -14.92 3.02
N GLN A 131 2.12 -15.50 4.20
CA GLN A 131 1.33 -16.72 4.40
C GLN A 131 -0.11 -16.51 3.93
N THR A 132 -0.77 -15.44 4.37
CA THR A 132 -2.16 -15.16 4.04
C THR A 132 -2.34 -14.90 2.53
N ILE A 133 -1.42 -14.16 1.88
CA ILE A 133 -1.45 -13.97 0.42
C ILE A 133 -1.33 -15.30 -0.32
N ASN A 134 -0.44 -16.19 0.12
CA ASN A 134 -0.27 -17.52 -0.49
C ASN A 134 -1.54 -18.37 -0.35
N GLU A 135 -2.18 -18.35 0.82
CA GLU A 135 -3.45 -19.06 1.02
C GLU A 135 -4.55 -18.52 0.08
N ILE A 136 -4.72 -17.21 -0.02
CA ILE A 136 -5.72 -16.58 -0.90
C ILE A 136 -5.40 -16.84 -2.38
N SER A 137 -4.14 -17.02 -2.76
CA SER A 137 -3.76 -17.28 -4.15
C SER A 137 -4.41 -18.53 -4.75
N HIS A 138 -4.77 -19.51 -3.92
CA HIS A 138 -5.48 -20.73 -4.36
C HIS A 138 -6.87 -20.43 -4.90
N GLU A 139 -7.48 -19.32 -4.49
CA GLU A 139 -8.80 -18.88 -4.97
C GLU A 139 -8.71 -18.16 -6.32
N PHE A 140 -7.50 -17.76 -6.75
CA PHE A 140 -7.23 -17.03 -7.99
C PHE A 140 -6.12 -17.71 -8.80
N PRO A 141 -6.33 -18.97 -9.26
CA PRO A 141 -5.28 -19.79 -9.88
C PRO A 141 -4.71 -19.19 -11.17
N ASP A 142 -5.47 -18.31 -11.82
CA ASP A 142 -5.09 -17.60 -13.04
C ASP A 142 -4.12 -16.43 -12.79
N VAL A 143 -3.98 -15.95 -11.55
CA VAL A 143 -3.12 -14.81 -11.21
C VAL A 143 -1.76 -15.30 -10.77
N LYS A 144 -0.72 -14.94 -11.52
CA LYS A 144 0.66 -15.23 -11.15
C LYS A 144 1.09 -14.33 -9.99
N VAL A 145 1.39 -14.94 -8.85
CA VAL A 145 1.87 -14.24 -7.66
C VAL A 145 3.39 -14.33 -7.56
N ASN A 146 4.03 -13.22 -7.22
CA ASN A 146 5.41 -13.18 -6.72
C ASN A 146 5.49 -12.31 -5.47
N HIS A 147 6.54 -12.51 -4.68
CA HIS A 147 6.81 -11.72 -3.48
C HIS A 147 8.11 -10.94 -3.63
N LEU A 148 8.12 -9.70 -3.15
CA LEU A 148 9.32 -8.88 -3.05
C LEU A 148 9.45 -8.33 -1.64
N LEU A 149 10.69 -8.18 -1.19
CA LEU A 149 10.97 -7.37 -0.01
C LEU A 149 10.80 -5.88 -0.35
N VAL A 150 10.34 -5.06 0.60
CA VAL A 150 10.05 -3.63 0.39
C VAL A 150 11.24 -2.83 -0.15
N ASP A 151 12.46 -3.15 0.28
CA ASP A 151 13.71 -2.58 -0.23
C ASP A 151 13.99 -2.98 -1.68
N ALA A 152 13.85 -4.28 -2.00
CA ALA A 152 13.99 -4.76 -3.37
C ALA A 152 12.91 -4.17 -4.31
N CYS A 153 11.66 -4.08 -3.84
CA CYS A 153 10.57 -3.45 -4.58
C CYS A 153 10.87 -1.98 -4.88
N SER A 154 11.38 -1.24 -3.88
CA SER A 154 11.78 0.17 -4.06
C SER A 154 12.83 0.33 -5.16
N MET A 155 13.84 -0.54 -5.20
CA MET A 155 14.85 -0.56 -6.27
C MET A 155 14.23 -0.91 -7.64
N GLN A 156 13.34 -1.91 -7.69
CA GLN A 156 12.70 -2.33 -8.94
C GLN A 156 11.79 -1.25 -9.52
N LEU A 157 11.04 -0.52 -8.69
CA LEU A 157 10.18 0.57 -9.12
C LEU A 157 10.94 1.71 -9.80
N ILE A 158 12.23 1.91 -9.51
CA ILE A 158 13.04 2.92 -10.18
C ILE A 158 13.81 2.34 -11.37
N SER A 159 14.35 1.13 -11.22
CA SER A 159 15.21 0.52 -12.24
C SER A 159 14.42 -0.06 -13.41
N GLN A 160 13.25 -0.65 -13.17
CA GLN A 160 12.42 -1.34 -14.15
C GLN A 160 10.90 -1.20 -13.84
N PRO A 161 10.33 0.02 -13.85
CA PRO A 161 8.92 0.27 -13.48
C PRO A 161 7.87 -0.28 -14.46
N THR A 162 8.27 -0.89 -15.57
CA THR A 162 7.38 -1.38 -16.64
C THR A 162 6.97 -2.85 -16.50
N ASN A 163 7.63 -3.60 -15.59
CA ASN A 163 7.53 -5.07 -15.49
C ASN A 163 6.31 -5.59 -14.71
#